data_AF-A0A3S3A796-F1
#
_entry.id   AF-A0A3S3A796-F1
#
_cell.length_a   1.000
_cell.length_b   1.000
_cell.length_c   1.000
_cell.angle_alpha   90.00
_cell.angle_beta   90.00
_cell.angle_gamma   90.00
#
_symmetry.space_group_name_H-M   'P 1'
#
loop_
_entity.id
_entity.type
_entity.pdbx_description
1 polymer ?
#
loop_
_entity_poly.entity_id
_entity_poly.type
_entity_poly.pdbx_seq_one_letter_code
_entity_poly.pdbx_strand_id
1 'polypeptide(L)'
;MLAFLVVVAVTGCAVTTDGRAVSIYEDPFAVAGMPAQGGPTGPRAGVADSTRAIEGTDGGPIDILAANAITDIETYWAREYPAVFRGSFYPVAGLLSWDPDDDGPSFCGTKTDINAAYCTAEDRIGWDRAYLLPSLVNAFGPMAVVMVLAHEYGHAIGQKAGLVGADDPGIVFEQQADCFSGAFLRHVAEDDAAHFTLNTSDGLNSVLAATVSVRDTDPSDPRSSHGSAFERVTAVQIGFTDGPAACARIDADEIQSRRADLPQRFHIRGDDGELPVTAESVAAIFESFETVFALADPPSLDLSGVDAACPDAEPTEPVSFCPATNTIGVDLPALAERGQSNTGDDQGKIFSADVTGDYSAYVLVASRYTLAVQRDSGMSLSGPKAALRAACLSGAVTAALSPENARADDVAGPVWLSPGDLDEAISGLLSDGLAASDVDGNTVPSGFSRVDAFRTGVLGGQQECDGRYR
;
A
#
# COMPACT_ATOMS: atom_id res chain seq x y z
N MET A 1 11.45 -71.20 -38.00
CA MET A 1 11.92 -70.03 -37.22
C MET A 1 10.69 -69.21 -36.86
N LEU A 2 10.21 -69.34 -35.62
CA LEU A 2 9.15 -68.49 -35.05
C LEU A 2 9.85 -67.26 -34.44
N ALA A 3 9.52 -66.05 -34.91
CA ALA A 3 9.99 -64.81 -34.30
C ALA A 3 8.91 -64.31 -33.32
N PHE A 4 9.25 -64.28 -32.03
CA PHE A 4 8.43 -63.71 -30.96
C PHE A 4 8.65 -62.19 -30.95
N LEU A 5 7.59 -61.42 -31.20
CA LEU A 5 7.54 -59.98 -30.96
C LEU A 5 7.07 -59.76 -29.52
N VAL A 6 7.95 -59.25 -28.67
CA VAL A 6 7.61 -58.82 -27.31
C VAL A 6 7.24 -57.34 -27.38
N VAL A 7 5.97 -57.03 -27.18
CA VAL A 7 5.47 -55.65 -26.99
C VAL A 7 5.60 -55.32 -25.51
N VAL A 8 6.49 -54.40 -25.16
CA VAL A 8 6.60 -53.85 -23.81
C VAL A 8 5.61 -52.70 -23.70
N ALA A 9 4.50 -52.93 -22.99
CA ALA A 9 3.58 -51.87 -22.59
C ALA A 9 4.18 -51.13 -21.39
N VAL A 10 4.66 -49.91 -21.60
CA VAL A 10 5.07 -49.01 -20.52
C VAL A 10 3.79 -48.48 -19.88
N THR A 11 3.38 -49.05 -18.75
CA THR A 11 2.34 -48.48 -17.89
C THR A 11 2.93 -47.28 -17.16
N GLY A 12 2.69 -46.07 -17.65
CA GLY A 12 2.99 -44.84 -16.92
C GLY A 12 2.07 -44.73 -15.71
N CYS A 13 2.64 -44.71 -14.51
CA CYS A 13 1.90 -44.36 -13.30
C CYS A 13 1.55 -42.87 -13.36
N ALA A 14 0.33 -42.53 -13.79
CA ALA A 14 -0.21 -41.21 -13.58
C ALA A 14 -0.60 -41.09 -12.10
N VAL A 15 0.23 -40.39 -11.31
CA VAL A 15 -0.14 -40.00 -9.95
C VAL A 15 -0.93 -38.71 -10.09
N THR A 16 -2.24 -38.77 -9.84
CA THR A 16 -3.05 -37.57 -9.64
C THR A 16 -2.72 -37.03 -8.25
N THR A 17 -2.03 -35.90 -8.18
CA THR A 17 -1.94 -35.13 -6.94
C THR A 17 -3.29 -34.45 -6.72
N ASP A 18 -4.06 -34.91 -5.73
CA ASP A 18 -5.23 -34.17 -5.25
C ASP A 18 -4.73 -32.85 -4.63
N GLY A 19 -4.84 -31.77 -5.39
CA GLY A 19 -4.57 -30.41 -4.95
C GLY A 19 -5.84 -29.59 -5.08
N ARG A 20 -6.23 -28.88 -4.03
CA ARG A 20 -7.21 -27.80 -4.13
C ARG A 20 -6.44 -26.57 -4.59
N ALA A 21 -6.84 -25.97 -5.71
CA ALA A 21 -6.36 -24.64 -6.05
C ALA A 21 -6.81 -23.69 -4.95
N VAL A 22 -5.85 -23.16 -4.20
CA VAL A 22 -6.05 -22.18 -3.14
C VAL A 22 -5.48 -20.86 -3.63
N SER A 23 -6.19 -19.77 -3.38
CA SER A 23 -5.71 -18.43 -3.72
C SER A 23 -4.49 -18.11 -2.86
N ILE A 24 -3.52 -17.34 -3.40
CA ILE A 24 -2.40 -16.78 -2.61
C ILE A 24 -2.89 -15.90 -1.44
N TYR A 25 -4.17 -15.56 -1.46
CA TYR A 25 -4.87 -14.73 -0.50
C TYR A 25 -5.75 -15.49 0.49
N GLU A 26 -5.82 -16.83 0.40
CA GLU A 26 -6.64 -17.64 1.29
C GLU A 26 -6.06 -17.70 2.71
N ASP A 27 -4.73 -17.71 2.82
CA ASP A 27 -4.03 -17.77 4.10
C ASP A 27 -3.82 -16.35 4.65
N PRO A 28 -4.48 -15.96 5.76
CA PRO A 28 -4.28 -14.65 6.37
C PRO A 28 -2.88 -14.45 6.97
N PHE A 29 -2.08 -15.52 7.03
CA PHE A 29 -0.67 -15.49 7.40
C PHE A 29 0.26 -15.54 6.19
N ALA A 30 -0.26 -15.27 4.98
CA ALA A 30 0.56 -15.14 3.78
C ALA A 30 0.44 -13.75 3.13
N VAL A 31 1.57 -13.24 2.65
CA VAL A 31 1.71 -12.01 1.87
C VAL A 31 2.09 -12.42 0.45
N ALA A 32 1.13 -12.36 -0.48
CA ALA A 32 1.32 -12.77 -1.87
C ALA A 32 1.96 -14.18 -2.00
N GLY A 33 1.51 -15.13 -1.17
CA GLY A 33 2.03 -16.51 -1.14
C GLY A 33 3.31 -16.74 -0.31
N MET A 34 3.87 -15.70 0.32
CA MET A 34 5.00 -15.80 1.24
C MET A 34 4.52 -15.80 2.70
N PRO A 35 5.17 -16.50 3.65
CA PRO A 35 4.80 -16.39 5.05
C PRO A 35 4.87 -14.94 5.56
N ALA A 36 3.85 -14.48 6.28
CA ALA A 36 3.79 -13.18 6.95
C ALA A 36 4.55 -13.27 8.28
N GLN A 37 5.86 -13.01 8.24
CA GLN A 37 6.74 -13.24 9.38
C GLN A 37 7.78 -12.15 9.56
N GLY A 38 8.16 -11.95 10.82
CA GLY A 38 9.31 -11.13 11.20
C GLY A 38 10.63 -11.75 10.78
N GLY A 39 11.70 -10.98 10.96
CA GLY A 39 13.04 -11.39 10.55
C GLY A 39 13.92 -10.19 10.27
N PRO A 40 15.15 -10.41 9.79
CA PRO A 40 16.05 -9.32 9.43
C PRO A 40 15.51 -8.53 8.24
N THR A 41 15.61 -7.21 8.33
CA THR A 41 15.29 -6.26 7.27
C THR A 41 16.44 -5.27 7.12
N GLY A 42 16.84 -4.97 5.88
CA GLY A 42 17.90 -4.01 5.57
C GLY A 42 19.17 -4.65 5.00
N PRO A 43 20.32 -3.97 5.10
CA PRO A 43 21.59 -4.41 4.52
C PRO A 43 22.10 -5.71 5.15
N ARG A 44 22.63 -6.61 4.33
CA ARG A 44 23.25 -7.86 4.77
C ARG A 44 24.69 -7.63 5.20
N ALA A 45 25.09 -8.32 6.27
CA ALA A 45 26.47 -8.31 6.72
C ALA A 45 27.36 -9.24 5.87
N GLY A 46 28.63 -8.85 5.69
CA GLY A 46 29.65 -9.70 5.04
C GLY A 46 29.55 -9.77 3.52
N VAL A 47 28.70 -8.94 2.90
CA VAL A 47 28.61 -8.74 1.45
C VAL A 47 29.56 -7.59 1.08
N ALA A 48 30.31 -7.76 0.00
CA ALA A 48 31.20 -6.70 -0.47
C ALA A 48 30.37 -5.57 -1.09
N ASP A 49 30.75 -4.32 -0.81
CA ASP A 49 30.07 -3.16 -1.38
C ASP A 49 30.18 -3.11 -2.91
N SER A 50 29.19 -2.48 -3.51
CA SER A 50 29.09 -2.24 -4.94
C SER A 50 30.32 -1.51 -5.49
N THR A 51 30.68 -1.86 -6.73
CA THR A 51 31.69 -1.16 -7.51
C THR A 51 31.09 -0.16 -8.51
N ARG A 52 29.79 0.16 -8.45
CA ARG A 52 29.18 1.16 -9.34
C ARG A 52 29.74 2.54 -9.03
N ALA A 53 30.26 3.19 -10.06
CA ALA A 53 30.81 4.53 -9.93
C ALA A 53 29.68 5.55 -9.74
N ILE A 54 29.81 6.38 -8.70
CA ILE A 54 28.90 7.48 -8.42
C ILE A 54 29.68 8.78 -8.60
N GLU A 55 29.19 9.65 -9.47
CA GLU A 55 29.72 11.01 -9.59
C GLU A 55 29.27 11.84 -8.38
N GLY A 56 30.14 12.71 -7.86
CA GLY A 56 29.80 13.60 -6.75
C GLY A 56 29.74 12.93 -5.37
N THR A 57 30.05 11.63 -5.28
CA THR A 57 30.06 10.89 -4.02
C THR A 57 31.11 11.39 -3.03
N ASP A 58 30.78 11.33 -1.75
CA ASP A 58 31.72 11.53 -0.64
C ASP A 58 32.29 10.19 -0.09
N GLY A 59 31.86 9.05 -0.64
CA GLY A 59 32.20 7.71 -0.16
C GLY A 59 31.54 7.36 1.18
N GLY A 60 30.55 8.13 1.60
CA GLY A 60 29.83 7.97 2.85
C GLY A 60 28.85 6.79 2.87
N PRO A 61 28.30 6.46 4.04
CA PRO A 61 27.41 5.30 4.21
C PRO A 61 26.13 5.39 3.38
N ILE A 62 25.61 6.59 3.10
CA ILE A 62 24.42 6.79 2.27
C ILE A 62 24.69 6.43 0.81
N ASP A 63 25.82 6.88 0.26
CA ASP A 63 26.21 6.56 -1.11
C ASP A 63 26.55 5.07 -1.27
N ILE A 64 27.16 4.45 -0.25
CA ILE A 64 27.39 2.99 -0.22
C ILE A 64 26.06 2.24 -0.23
N LEU A 65 25.10 2.65 0.62
CA LEU A 65 23.76 2.08 0.66
C LEU A 65 23.06 2.20 -0.72
N ALA A 66 23.12 3.38 -1.33
CA ALA A 66 22.53 3.64 -2.64
C ALA A 66 23.21 2.81 -3.75
N ALA A 67 24.55 2.73 -3.76
CA ALA A 67 25.30 1.91 -4.72
C ALA A 67 24.93 0.43 -4.63
N ASN A 68 24.82 -0.09 -3.40
CA ASN A 68 24.39 -1.47 -3.14
C ASN A 68 22.96 -1.70 -3.65
N ALA A 69 22.04 -0.76 -3.39
CA ALA A 69 20.66 -0.86 -3.85
C ALA A 69 20.59 -0.91 -5.38
N ILE A 70 21.26 0.03 -6.06
CA ILE A 70 21.31 0.08 -7.53
C ILE A 70 21.90 -1.20 -8.11
N THR A 71 22.90 -1.81 -7.45
CA THR A 71 23.52 -3.05 -7.93
C THR A 71 22.58 -4.24 -7.88
N ASP A 72 21.80 -4.38 -6.80
CA ASP A 72 20.79 -5.43 -6.72
C ASP A 72 19.64 -5.18 -7.71
N ILE A 73 19.20 -3.93 -7.87
CA ILE A 73 18.18 -3.53 -8.85
C ILE A 73 18.64 -3.87 -10.28
N GLU A 74 19.87 -3.49 -10.65
CA GLU A 74 20.46 -3.80 -11.96
C GLU A 74 20.61 -5.31 -12.19
N THR A 75 20.97 -6.06 -11.15
CA THR A 75 21.08 -7.53 -11.21
C THR A 75 19.73 -8.19 -11.44
N TYR A 76 18.68 -7.74 -10.75
CA TYR A 76 17.31 -8.17 -10.94
C TYR A 76 16.84 -7.89 -12.38
N TRP A 77 17.01 -6.65 -12.87
CA TRP A 77 16.55 -6.29 -14.20
C TRP A 77 17.35 -6.93 -15.34
N ALA A 78 18.63 -7.25 -15.13
CA ALA A 78 19.39 -8.04 -16.09
C ALA A 78 18.76 -9.42 -16.36
N ARG A 79 18.06 -10.00 -15.37
CA ARG A 79 17.31 -11.25 -15.47
C ARG A 79 15.89 -11.04 -16.00
N GLU A 80 15.14 -10.12 -15.39
CA GLU A 80 13.70 -9.98 -15.62
C GLU A 80 13.34 -9.23 -16.90
N TYR A 81 14.11 -8.21 -17.26
CA TYR A 81 13.81 -7.37 -18.42
C TYR A 81 13.64 -8.18 -19.72
N PRO A 82 14.57 -9.10 -20.12
CA PRO A 82 14.38 -9.88 -21.34
C PRO A 82 13.26 -10.93 -21.26
N ALA A 83 12.78 -11.27 -20.06
CA ALA A 83 11.65 -12.17 -19.87
C ALA A 83 10.31 -11.47 -20.07
N VAL A 84 10.25 -10.16 -19.76
CA VAL A 84 9.01 -9.36 -19.77
C VAL A 84 8.92 -8.47 -21.01
N PHE A 85 10.04 -7.87 -21.40
CA PHE A 85 10.13 -6.85 -22.46
C PHE A 85 10.94 -7.33 -23.65
N ARG A 86 10.77 -6.63 -24.77
CA ARG A 86 11.59 -6.86 -25.96
C ARG A 86 12.95 -6.20 -25.79
N GLY A 87 14.00 -6.88 -26.24
CA GLY A 87 15.37 -6.36 -26.26
C GLY A 87 16.21 -6.90 -25.12
N SER A 88 17.25 -6.16 -24.74
CA SER A 88 18.17 -6.52 -23.67
C SER A 88 18.30 -5.38 -22.69
N PHE A 89 18.39 -5.71 -21.40
CA PHE A 89 18.66 -4.73 -20.36
C PHE A 89 20.05 -4.13 -20.50
N TYR A 90 20.14 -2.83 -20.25
CA TYR A 90 21.39 -2.14 -19.99
C TYR A 90 21.20 -1.21 -18.79
N PRO A 91 22.18 -1.15 -17.87
CA PRO A 91 22.17 -0.22 -16.75
C PRO A 91 21.99 1.24 -17.18
N VAL A 92 21.48 2.08 -16.27
CA VAL A 92 21.53 3.54 -16.42
C VAL A 92 22.97 4.01 -16.67
N ALA A 93 23.12 5.03 -17.51
CA ALA A 93 24.40 5.52 -18.00
C ALA A 93 25.28 6.10 -16.87
N GLY A 94 24.67 6.63 -15.81
CA GLY A 94 25.41 7.16 -14.67
C GLY A 94 24.58 7.35 -13.42
N LEU A 95 25.29 7.50 -12.30
CA LEU A 95 24.75 7.80 -10.98
C LEU A 95 25.33 9.12 -10.48
N LEU A 96 24.52 9.93 -9.81
CA LEU A 96 24.94 11.20 -9.23
C LEU A 96 24.50 11.30 -7.76
N SER A 97 25.44 11.57 -6.87
CA SER A 97 25.16 11.95 -5.49
C SER A 97 25.49 13.42 -5.29
N TRP A 98 24.61 14.15 -4.59
CA TRP A 98 24.85 15.57 -4.28
C TRP A 98 24.49 15.92 -2.84
N ASP A 99 25.11 16.99 -2.35
CA ASP A 99 24.69 17.75 -1.18
C ASP A 99 24.09 19.07 -1.71
N PRO A 100 22.83 19.41 -1.40
CA PRO A 100 22.19 20.62 -1.93
C PRO A 100 22.79 21.92 -1.38
N ASP A 101 23.57 21.88 -0.29
CA ASP A 101 24.26 23.04 0.27
C ASP A 101 25.59 23.35 -0.43
N ASP A 102 26.15 22.40 -1.17
CA ASP A 102 27.38 22.58 -1.94
C ASP A 102 27.11 23.27 -3.30
N ASP A 103 28.13 23.92 -3.86
CA ASP A 103 28.16 24.31 -5.28
C ASP A 103 28.41 23.06 -6.16
N GLY A 104 27.48 22.09 -6.06
CA GLY A 104 27.53 20.79 -6.71
C GLY A 104 27.15 20.80 -8.19
N PRO A 105 27.25 19.63 -8.86
CA PRO A 105 26.83 19.49 -10.26
C PRO A 105 25.32 19.70 -10.42
N SER A 106 24.90 20.20 -11.58
CA SER A 106 23.47 20.22 -11.95
C SER A 106 22.97 18.81 -12.26
N PHE A 107 21.70 18.54 -11.97
CA PHE A 107 20.99 17.32 -12.38
C PHE A 107 19.89 17.67 -13.39
N CYS A 108 19.85 16.97 -14.52
CA CYS A 108 18.87 17.16 -15.59
C CYS A 108 18.76 18.62 -16.09
N GLY A 109 19.89 19.33 -16.17
CA GLY A 109 19.95 20.73 -16.57
C GLY A 109 19.47 21.75 -15.52
N THR A 110 19.13 21.30 -14.31
CA THR A 110 18.68 22.14 -13.19
C THR A 110 19.61 22.05 -11.97
N LYS A 111 19.57 23.05 -11.09
CA LYS A 111 20.32 22.99 -9.82
C LYS A 111 19.76 21.83 -8.98
N THR A 112 20.63 21.10 -8.31
CA THR A 112 20.25 20.06 -7.34
C THR A 112 19.56 20.66 -6.12
N ASP A 113 18.62 19.90 -5.55
CA ASP A 113 17.80 20.24 -4.38
C ASP A 113 17.59 18.97 -3.52
N ILE A 114 16.82 19.04 -2.43
CA ILE A 114 16.46 17.88 -1.60
C ILE A 114 15.53 16.95 -2.40
N ASN A 115 16.10 16.04 -3.17
CA ASN A 115 15.34 15.13 -4.05
C ASN A 115 16.10 13.84 -4.41
N ALA A 116 15.39 12.86 -4.95
CA ALA A 116 15.93 11.77 -5.76
C ALA A 116 15.16 11.76 -7.09
N ALA A 117 15.83 11.43 -8.19
CA ALA A 117 15.20 11.50 -9.50
C ALA A 117 15.93 10.64 -10.54
N TYR A 118 15.17 10.19 -11.54
CA TYR A 118 15.67 9.73 -12.84
C TYR A 118 15.55 10.81 -13.92
N CYS A 119 16.65 11.11 -14.61
CA CYS A 119 16.68 12.01 -15.75
C CYS A 119 16.68 11.24 -17.07
N THR A 120 15.53 11.27 -17.75
CA THR A 120 15.34 10.61 -19.06
C THR A 120 16.33 11.09 -20.14
N ALA A 121 16.67 12.37 -20.16
CA ALA A 121 17.55 12.94 -21.19
C ALA A 121 19.01 12.48 -21.06
N GLU A 122 19.46 12.21 -19.83
CA GLU A 122 20.83 11.79 -19.54
C GLU A 122 20.95 10.28 -19.26
N ASP A 123 19.82 9.57 -19.08
CA ASP A 123 19.75 8.18 -18.58
C ASP A 123 20.53 8.02 -17.27
N ARG A 124 20.24 8.90 -16.30
CA ARG A 124 20.95 8.97 -15.01
C ARG A 124 19.98 9.00 -13.84
N ILE A 125 20.37 8.34 -12.77
CA ILE A 125 19.70 8.47 -11.46
C ILE A 125 20.57 9.34 -10.56
N GLY A 126 19.97 10.17 -9.73
CA GLY A 126 20.69 10.78 -8.64
C GLY A 126 19.85 11.08 -7.42
N TRP A 127 20.54 11.38 -6.32
CA TRP A 127 19.94 11.60 -5.01
C TRP A 127 20.69 12.62 -4.16
N ASP A 128 19.94 13.23 -3.25
CA ASP A 128 20.45 14.00 -2.13
C ASP A 128 20.94 13.08 -1.00
N ARG A 129 22.25 13.11 -0.76
CA ARG A 129 22.89 12.32 0.31
C ARG A 129 22.85 13.00 1.69
N ALA A 130 22.56 14.29 1.76
CA ALA A 130 22.69 15.09 2.98
C ALA A 130 21.39 15.17 3.78
N TYR A 131 20.24 15.26 3.10
CA TYR A 131 18.95 15.44 3.78
C TYR A 131 17.93 14.34 3.46
N LEU A 132 17.60 14.12 2.19
CA LEU A 132 16.54 13.19 1.77
C LEU A 132 16.80 11.75 2.21
N LEU A 133 17.86 11.11 1.69
CA LEU A 133 18.13 9.71 1.97
C LEU A 133 18.40 9.46 3.48
N PRO A 134 19.18 10.29 4.21
CA PRO A 134 19.30 10.17 5.66
C PRO A 134 17.96 10.24 6.40
N SER A 135 17.05 11.12 5.97
CA SER A 135 15.75 11.26 6.61
C SER A 135 14.85 10.04 6.38
N LEU A 136 14.92 9.41 5.20
CA LEU A 136 14.26 8.12 4.94
C LEU A 136 14.79 7.01 5.83
N VAL A 137 16.12 6.92 5.97
CA VAL A 137 16.76 5.93 6.86
C VAL A 137 16.31 6.14 8.31
N ASN A 138 16.25 7.39 8.77
CA ASN A 138 15.88 7.71 10.15
C ASN A 138 14.40 7.43 10.44
N ALA A 139 13.50 7.70 9.48
CA ALA A 139 12.07 7.52 9.65
C ALA A 139 11.62 6.06 9.47
N PHE A 140 12.15 5.38 8.44
CA PHE A 140 11.61 4.09 7.97
C PHE A 140 12.66 2.99 7.83
N GLY A 141 13.93 3.30 8.08
CA GLY A 141 15.04 2.37 7.93
C GLY A 141 15.61 2.29 6.51
N PRO A 142 16.71 1.54 6.31
CA PRO A 142 17.46 1.55 5.05
C PRO A 142 16.67 1.08 3.82
N MET A 143 15.66 0.22 4.01
CA MET A 143 14.85 -0.26 2.89
C MET A 143 13.98 0.83 2.26
N ALA A 144 13.72 1.94 2.95
CA ALA A 144 13.04 3.08 2.34
C ALA A 144 13.89 3.74 1.25
N VAL A 145 15.21 3.83 1.43
CA VAL A 145 16.14 4.28 0.38
C VAL A 145 16.12 3.30 -0.80
N VAL A 146 16.11 2.00 -0.51
CA VAL A 146 16.04 0.96 -1.56
C VAL A 146 14.75 1.09 -2.37
N MET A 147 13.61 1.34 -1.72
CA MET A 147 12.32 1.58 -2.38
C MET A 147 12.36 2.81 -3.28
N VAL A 148 12.82 3.97 -2.78
CA VAL A 148 12.91 5.20 -3.58
C VAL A 148 13.83 5.00 -4.79
N LEU A 149 15.00 4.38 -4.62
CA LEU A 149 15.90 4.13 -5.74
C LEU A 149 15.35 3.10 -6.72
N ALA A 150 14.58 2.11 -6.26
CA ALA A 150 13.88 1.17 -7.13
C ALA A 150 12.75 1.84 -7.91
N HIS A 151 12.08 2.84 -7.33
CA HIS A 151 11.12 3.70 -8.01
C HIS A 151 11.82 4.52 -9.11
N GLU A 152 12.92 5.22 -8.80
CA GLU A 152 13.69 5.96 -9.81
C GLU A 152 14.16 5.06 -10.96
N TYR A 153 14.61 3.85 -10.63
CA TYR A 153 14.95 2.85 -11.64
C TYR A 153 13.74 2.39 -12.44
N GLY A 154 12.55 2.33 -11.81
CA GLY A 154 11.27 2.04 -12.47
C GLY A 154 10.98 2.98 -13.64
N HIS A 155 11.25 4.29 -13.49
CA HIS A 155 11.17 5.23 -14.62
C HIS A 155 12.15 4.85 -15.75
N ALA A 156 13.39 4.47 -15.40
CA ALA A 156 14.37 4.02 -16.38
C ALA A 156 13.89 2.76 -17.12
N ILE A 157 13.24 1.82 -16.43
CA ILE A 157 12.67 0.62 -17.04
C ILE A 157 11.52 0.97 -17.98
N GLY A 158 10.58 1.80 -17.54
CA GLY A 158 9.46 2.27 -18.38
C GLY A 158 9.95 2.95 -19.66
N GLN A 159 10.97 3.80 -19.54
CA GLN A 159 11.61 4.46 -20.69
C GLN A 159 12.31 3.47 -21.62
N LYS A 160 13.13 2.55 -21.10
CA LYS A 160 13.86 1.56 -21.91
C LYS A 160 12.92 0.60 -22.62
N ALA A 161 11.82 0.22 -21.97
CA ALA A 161 10.79 -0.66 -22.52
C ALA A 161 9.84 0.06 -23.49
N GLY A 162 9.86 1.40 -23.55
CA GLY A 162 8.99 2.20 -24.40
C GLY A 162 7.52 2.11 -23.98
N LEU A 163 7.26 2.00 -22.68
CA LEU A 163 5.92 1.86 -22.11
C LEU A 163 5.20 3.20 -21.94
N VAL A 164 5.96 4.29 -21.93
CA VAL A 164 5.48 5.64 -21.68
C VAL A 164 6.06 6.60 -22.72
N GLY A 165 5.20 7.46 -23.26
CA GLY A 165 5.51 8.46 -24.27
C GLY A 165 5.19 9.87 -23.79
N ALA A 166 5.64 10.89 -24.53
CA ALA A 166 5.52 12.30 -24.12
C ALA A 166 4.08 12.80 -23.92
N ASP A 167 3.08 12.09 -24.46
CA ASP A 167 1.67 12.44 -24.36
C ASP A 167 0.94 11.69 -23.22
N ASP A 168 1.60 10.73 -22.55
CA ASP A 168 1.00 10.00 -21.44
C ASP A 168 0.90 10.90 -20.18
N PRO A 169 -0.16 10.75 -19.36
CA PRO A 169 -0.28 11.48 -18.10
C PRO A 169 0.86 11.12 -17.13
N GLY A 170 1.39 12.10 -16.39
CA GLY A 170 2.47 11.89 -15.40
C GLY A 170 2.18 10.74 -14.43
N ILE A 171 0.93 10.61 -13.97
CA ILE A 171 0.50 9.53 -13.07
C ILE A 171 0.75 8.11 -13.64
N VAL A 172 0.76 7.93 -14.96
CA VAL A 172 1.10 6.64 -15.57
C VAL A 172 2.58 6.32 -15.34
N PHE A 173 3.46 7.31 -15.51
CA PHE A 173 4.90 7.16 -15.28
C PHE A 173 5.20 6.79 -13.84
N GLU A 174 4.55 7.48 -12.90
CA GLU A 174 4.74 7.32 -11.47
C GLU A 174 4.20 5.97 -10.97
N GLN A 175 2.98 5.58 -11.37
CA GLN A 175 2.43 4.30 -10.95
C GLN A 175 3.13 3.11 -11.60
N GLN A 176 3.66 3.25 -12.82
CA GLN A 176 4.54 2.21 -13.37
C GLN A 176 5.83 2.08 -12.55
N ALA A 177 6.44 3.19 -12.13
CA ALA A 177 7.65 3.19 -11.32
C ALA A 177 7.43 2.55 -9.94
N ASP A 178 6.35 2.92 -9.24
CA ASP A 178 5.94 2.29 -7.97
C ASP A 178 5.63 0.78 -8.15
N CYS A 179 5.02 0.39 -9.27
CA CYS A 179 4.82 -1.03 -9.55
C CYS A 179 6.14 -1.78 -9.79
N PHE A 180 7.05 -1.21 -10.60
CA PHE A 180 8.35 -1.84 -10.85
C PHE A 180 9.20 -1.96 -9.58
N SER A 181 9.13 -0.99 -8.67
CA SER A 181 9.80 -1.08 -7.39
C SER A 181 9.20 -2.17 -6.51
N GLY A 182 7.86 -2.32 -6.47
CA GLY A 182 7.18 -3.42 -5.82
C GLY A 182 7.64 -4.80 -6.30
N ALA A 183 7.82 -4.95 -7.61
CA ALA A 183 8.35 -6.19 -8.21
C ALA A 183 9.79 -6.50 -7.78
N PHE A 184 10.64 -5.48 -7.64
CA PHE A 184 11.98 -5.65 -7.09
C PHE A 184 11.97 -5.96 -5.58
N LEU A 185 11.12 -5.30 -4.80
CA LEU A 185 10.98 -5.56 -3.37
C LEU A 185 10.55 -7.00 -3.09
N ARG A 186 9.72 -7.58 -3.98
CA ARG A 186 9.38 -9.00 -3.93
C ARG A 186 10.61 -9.89 -4.03
N HIS A 187 11.51 -9.60 -4.98
CA HIS A 187 12.78 -10.32 -5.13
C HIS A 187 13.67 -10.21 -3.89
N VAL A 188 13.71 -9.05 -3.23
CA VAL A 188 14.43 -8.88 -1.95
C VAL A 188 13.78 -9.70 -0.83
N ALA A 189 12.45 -9.72 -0.75
CA ALA A 189 11.72 -10.49 0.25
C ALA A 189 11.89 -12.00 0.06
N GLU A 190 12.08 -12.46 -1.18
CA GLU A 190 12.36 -13.85 -1.54
C GLU A 190 13.79 -14.29 -1.21
N ASP A 191 14.58 -13.44 -0.55
CA ASP A 191 15.97 -13.68 -0.14
C ASP A 191 16.95 -13.80 -1.32
N ASP A 192 16.55 -13.38 -2.52
CA ASP A 192 17.35 -13.51 -3.73
C ASP A 192 18.32 -12.33 -3.98
N ALA A 193 18.14 -11.21 -3.28
CA ALA A 193 18.98 -10.03 -3.41
C ALA A 193 20.28 -10.18 -2.59
N ALA A 194 21.42 -9.78 -3.19
CA ALA A 194 22.73 -10.01 -2.60
C ALA A 194 23.01 -9.10 -1.40
N HIS A 195 22.63 -7.83 -1.46
CA HIS A 195 22.97 -6.83 -0.44
C HIS A 195 21.84 -6.61 0.56
N PHE A 196 20.59 -6.97 0.24
CA PHE A 196 19.43 -6.67 1.10
C PHE A 196 18.59 -7.89 1.44
N THR A 197 17.91 -7.80 2.59
CA THR A 197 16.85 -8.71 3.03
C THR A 197 15.64 -7.89 3.43
N LEU A 198 14.44 -8.44 3.22
CA LEU A 198 13.18 -7.79 3.58
C LEU A 198 12.23 -8.82 4.20
N ASN A 199 11.87 -8.63 5.46
CA ASN A 199 10.80 -9.43 6.07
C ASN A 199 9.42 -8.91 5.62
N THR A 200 8.39 -9.76 5.74
CA THR A 200 7.03 -9.48 5.23
C THR A 200 6.08 -8.90 6.29
N SER A 201 6.57 -8.65 7.51
CA SER A 201 5.86 -7.96 8.60
C SER A 201 6.25 -6.48 8.68
N ASP A 202 6.86 -6.06 9.78
CA ASP A 202 7.38 -4.73 10.05
C ASP A 202 8.30 -4.18 8.95
N GLY A 203 9.12 -5.01 8.31
CA GLY A 203 10.02 -4.57 7.25
C GLY A 203 9.29 -4.05 6.03
N LEU A 204 8.43 -4.88 5.43
CA LEU A 204 7.59 -4.49 4.30
C LEU A 204 6.60 -3.38 4.69
N ASN A 205 6.10 -3.39 5.93
CA ASN A 205 5.25 -2.33 6.46
C ASN A 205 5.95 -0.96 6.42
N SER A 206 7.20 -0.87 6.89
CA SER A 206 7.97 0.38 6.87
C SER A 206 8.25 0.87 5.45
N VAL A 207 8.42 -0.03 4.47
CA VAL A 207 8.58 0.33 3.06
C VAL A 207 7.29 0.93 2.48
N LEU A 208 6.13 0.33 2.79
CA LEU A 208 4.84 0.90 2.39
C LEU A 208 4.59 2.25 3.08
N ALA A 209 4.94 2.40 4.36
CA ALA A 209 4.83 3.68 5.07
C ALA A 209 5.73 4.77 4.44
N ALA A 210 6.95 4.42 4.02
CA ALA A 210 7.80 5.33 3.24
C ALA A 210 7.14 5.73 1.92
N THR A 211 6.46 4.81 1.24
CA THR A 211 5.68 5.09 0.02
C THR A 211 4.57 6.09 0.32
N VAL A 212 3.80 5.92 1.40
CA VAL A 212 2.78 6.89 1.84
C VAL A 212 3.40 8.28 2.10
N SER A 213 4.58 8.35 2.71
CA SER A 213 5.21 9.62 3.10
C SER A 213 5.60 10.53 1.93
N VAL A 214 5.83 9.95 0.73
CA VAL A 214 6.20 10.67 -0.50
C VAL A 214 5.03 10.85 -1.47
N ARG A 215 3.79 10.76 -0.97
CA ARG A 215 2.55 11.03 -1.72
C ARG A 215 2.41 12.50 -2.14
N ASP A 216 1.53 12.73 -3.10
CA ASP A 216 1.01 14.05 -3.38
C ASP A 216 -0.03 14.47 -2.33
N THR A 217 0.11 15.66 -1.74
CA THR A 217 -0.80 16.15 -0.68
C THR A 217 -1.95 17.01 -1.22
N ASP A 218 -1.86 17.50 -2.46
CA ASP A 218 -2.91 18.28 -3.12
C ASP A 218 -3.27 17.64 -4.48
N PRO A 219 -4.34 16.82 -4.54
CA PRO A 219 -4.77 16.18 -5.80
C PRO A 219 -5.27 17.19 -6.85
N SER A 220 -5.44 18.47 -6.48
CA SER A 220 -5.80 19.55 -7.40
C SER A 220 -4.59 20.29 -7.98
N ASP A 221 -3.37 20.05 -7.48
CA ASP A 221 -2.14 20.64 -8.02
C ASP A 221 -1.78 19.95 -9.35
N PRO A 222 -1.78 20.67 -10.49
CA PRO A 222 -1.38 20.10 -11.77
C PRO A 222 0.11 19.69 -11.83
N ARG A 223 0.91 20.00 -10.79
CA ARG A 223 2.28 19.52 -10.61
C ARG A 223 2.37 18.21 -9.83
N SER A 224 1.31 17.82 -9.12
CA SER A 224 1.21 16.51 -8.50
C SER A 224 1.12 15.44 -9.56
N SER A 225 2.11 14.57 -9.56
CA SER A 225 2.30 13.52 -10.56
C SER A 225 2.33 12.13 -9.94
N HIS A 226 2.74 11.99 -8.67
CA HIS A 226 2.89 10.71 -7.97
C HIS A 226 1.56 10.03 -7.69
N GLY A 227 0.51 10.80 -7.39
CA GLY A 227 -0.80 10.30 -6.96
C GLY A 227 -0.95 10.18 -5.44
N SER A 228 -2.13 9.76 -5.03
CA SER A 228 -2.48 9.59 -3.61
C SER A 228 -1.72 8.42 -2.98
N ALA A 229 -1.60 8.38 -1.65
CA ALA A 229 -0.97 7.26 -0.95
C ALA A 229 -1.66 5.92 -1.27
N PHE A 230 -2.99 5.89 -1.36
CA PHE A 230 -3.75 4.72 -1.79
C PHE A 230 -3.32 4.21 -3.18
N GLU A 231 -3.15 5.11 -4.15
CA GLU A 231 -2.74 4.75 -5.51
C GLU A 231 -1.33 4.20 -5.54
N ARG A 232 -0.40 4.89 -4.89
CA ARG A 232 1.01 4.51 -4.87
C ARG A 232 1.23 3.16 -4.19
N VAL A 233 0.63 2.96 -3.02
CA VAL A 233 0.69 1.65 -2.34
C VAL A 233 0.02 0.58 -3.20
N THR A 234 -1.10 0.88 -3.88
CA THR A 234 -1.74 -0.04 -4.82
C THR A 234 -0.78 -0.46 -5.94
N ALA A 235 -0.07 0.48 -6.56
CA ALA A 235 0.91 0.19 -7.60
C ALA A 235 2.03 -0.73 -7.08
N VAL A 236 2.62 -0.41 -5.92
CA VAL A 236 3.63 -1.25 -5.26
C VAL A 236 3.10 -2.67 -5.02
N GLN A 237 1.87 -2.80 -4.52
CA GLN A 237 1.25 -4.11 -4.26
C GLN A 237 1.03 -4.93 -5.53
N ILE A 238 0.65 -4.29 -6.65
CA ILE A 238 0.52 -4.94 -7.96
C ILE A 238 1.86 -5.52 -8.38
N GLY A 239 2.93 -4.72 -8.32
CA GLY A 239 4.27 -5.19 -8.65
C GLY A 239 4.75 -6.33 -7.77
N PHE A 240 4.54 -6.18 -6.45
CA PHE A 240 4.96 -7.18 -5.46
C PHE A 240 4.23 -8.51 -5.62
N THR A 241 2.96 -8.48 -6.03
CA THR A 241 2.11 -9.67 -6.10
C THR A 241 2.10 -10.31 -7.48
N ASP A 242 1.95 -9.50 -8.53
CA ASP A 242 1.72 -9.95 -9.91
C ASP A 242 2.97 -9.85 -10.79
N GLY A 243 4.04 -9.25 -10.27
CA GLY A 243 5.33 -9.12 -10.93
C GLY A 243 5.39 -8.03 -12.02
N PRO A 244 6.56 -7.87 -12.66
CA PRO A 244 6.85 -6.75 -13.55
C PRO A 244 5.99 -6.72 -14.83
N ALA A 245 5.46 -7.87 -15.28
CA ALA A 245 4.57 -7.92 -16.43
C ALA A 245 3.20 -7.28 -16.16
N ALA A 246 2.78 -7.16 -14.90
CA ALA A 246 1.57 -6.45 -14.51
C ALA A 246 1.74 -4.93 -14.62
N CYS A 247 2.91 -4.43 -14.25
CA CYS A 247 3.25 -3.01 -14.33
C CYS A 247 3.15 -2.46 -15.75
N ALA A 248 3.51 -3.27 -16.75
CA ALA A 248 3.41 -2.89 -18.16
C ALA A 248 1.96 -2.69 -18.68
N ARG A 249 0.96 -3.05 -17.88
CA ARG A 249 -0.47 -2.85 -18.19
C ARG A 249 -1.07 -1.61 -17.53
N ILE A 250 -0.29 -0.88 -16.72
CA ILE A 250 -0.73 0.36 -16.11
C ILE A 250 -0.66 1.46 -17.18
N ASP A 251 -1.83 1.85 -17.69
CA ASP A 251 -2.04 2.95 -18.61
C ASP A 251 -3.11 3.90 -18.08
N ALA A 252 -3.43 4.96 -18.84
CA ALA A 252 -4.41 5.95 -18.42
C ALA A 252 -5.82 5.36 -18.24
N ASP A 253 -6.20 4.38 -19.06
CA ASP A 253 -7.52 3.75 -19.01
C ASP A 253 -7.62 2.84 -17.77
N GLU A 254 -6.57 2.10 -17.45
CA GLU A 254 -6.48 1.28 -16.24
C GLU A 254 -6.52 2.14 -14.96
N ILE A 255 -5.78 3.25 -14.92
CA ILE A 255 -5.83 4.20 -13.80
C ILE A 255 -7.24 4.79 -13.68
N GLN A 256 -7.84 5.22 -14.78
CA GLN A 256 -9.20 5.75 -14.77
C GLN A 256 -10.21 4.72 -14.26
N SER A 257 -10.06 3.45 -14.65
CA SER A 257 -10.90 2.37 -14.17
C SER A 257 -10.75 2.13 -12.66
N ARG A 258 -9.53 2.23 -12.12
CA ARG A 258 -9.28 2.10 -10.67
C ARG A 258 -9.82 3.28 -9.86
N ARG A 259 -9.76 4.49 -10.43
CA ARG A 259 -10.26 5.72 -9.81
C ARG A 259 -11.77 5.93 -9.96
N ALA A 260 -12.45 5.14 -10.79
CA ALA A 260 -13.80 5.47 -11.30
C ALA A 260 -14.84 5.76 -10.21
N ASP A 261 -14.80 5.02 -9.11
CA ASP A 261 -15.73 5.19 -7.99
C ASP A 261 -15.11 5.95 -6.81
N LEU A 262 -13.89 6.50 -6.94
CA LEU A 262 -13.19 7.20 -5.87
C LEU A 262 -13.25 8.72 -6.05
N PRO A 263 -13.36 9.52 -4.96
CA PRO A 263 -13.38 10.98 -5.05
C PRO A 263 -12.10 11.50 -5.69
N GLN A 264 -12.23 12.22 -6.81
CA GLN A 264 -11.07 12.75 -7.53
C GLN A 264 -10.81 14.24 -7.23
N ARG A 265 -11.79 14.94 -6.63
CA ARG A 265 -11.73 16.39 -6.37
C ARG A 265 -12.60 16.77 -5.18
N PHE A 266 -12.24 17.85 -4.49
CA PHE A 266 -13.09 18.46 -3.48
C PHE A 266 -14.36 19.05 -4.14
N HIS A 267 -15.51 18.86 -3.50
CA HIS A 267 -16.80 19.38 -3.98
C HIS A 267 -16.90 20.90 -3.85
N ILE A 268 -16.19 21.48 -2.88
CA ILE A 268 -16.23 22.91 -2.57
C ILE A 268 -14.81 23.49 -2.63
N ARG A 269 -14.67 24.68 -3.22
CA ARG A 269 -13.40 25.41 -3.24
C ARG A 269 -13.09 25.93 -1.82
N GLY A 270 -11.98 25.47 -1.23
CA GLY A 270 -11.56 25.83 0.13
C GLY A 270 -12.05 24.86 1.21
N ASP A 271 -12.60 23.73 0.79
CA ASP A 271 -12.75 22.53 1.61
C ASP A 271 -11.37 21.95 1.91
N ASP A 272 -11.10 21.60 3.17
CA ASP A 272 -9.87 20.91 3.59
C ASP A 272 -10.05 19.38 3.58
N GLY A 273 -11.25 18.89 3.27
CA GLY A 273 -11.58 17.46 3.23
C GLY A 273 -11.98 16.88 4.58
N GLU A 274 -11.83 17.65 5.67
CA GLU A 274 -11.90 17.15 7.04
C GLU A 274 -13.30 17.40 7.66
N LEU A 275 -13.93 16.35 8.17
CA LEU A 275 -15.16 16.44 8.96
C LEU A 275 -14.87 16.26 10.45
N PRO A 276 -14.99 17.32 11.29
CA PRO A 276 -14.72 17.21 12.72
C PRO A 276 -15.48 16.06 13.39
N VAL A 277 -14.77 15.27 14.19
CA VAL A 277 -15.35 14.15 14.95
C VAL A 277 -16.15 14.69 16.13
N THR A 278 -17.47 14.64 16.02
CA THR A 278 -18.44 15.04 17.04
C THR A 278 -19.52 13.97 17.18
N ALA A 279 -20.39 14.12 18.18
CA ALA A 279 -21.50 13.20 18.37
C ALA A 279 -22.44 13.18 17.14
N GLU A 280 -22.65 14.35 16.54
CA GLU A 280 -23.47 14.52 15.35
C GLU A 280 -22.84 13.87 14.12
N SER A 281 -21.55 14.08 13.85
CA SER A 281 -20.89 13.48 12.67
C SER A 281 -20.70 11.97 12.81
N VAL A 282 -20.42 11.46 14.02
CA VAL A 282 -20.35 10.00 14.26
C VAL A 282 -21.73 9.34 14.09
N ALA A 283 -22.82 9.95 14.55
CA ALA A 283 -24.15 9.42 14.31
C ALA A 283 -24.52 9.44 12.81
N ALA A 284 -24.20 10.53 12.13
CA ALA A 284 -24.47 10.73 10.71
C ALA A 284 -23.75 9.72 9.79
N ILE A 285 -22.47 9.42 10.09
CA ILE A 285 -21.74 8.40 9.33
C ILE A 285 -22.24 6.99 9.64
N PHE A 286 -22.64 6.73 10.89
CA PHE A 286 -23.20 5.44 11.30
C PHE A 286 -24.51 5.13 10.55
N GLU A 287 -25.40 6.11 10.38
CA GLU A 287 -26.61 5.99 9.55
C GLU A 287 -26.28 5.67 8.08
N SER A 288 -25.14 6.18 7.57
CA SER A 288 -24.69 5.87 6.22
C SER A 288 -24.27 4.40 6.09
N PHE A 289 -23.65 3.82 7.12
CA PHE A 289 -23.32 2.38 7.16
C PHE A 289 -24.56 1.49 7.19
N GLU A 290 -25.60 1.88 7.93
CA GLU A 290 -26.89 1.18 7.95
C GLU A 290 -27.52 1.11 6.56
N THR A 291 -27.40 2.21 5.79
CA THR A 291 -27.92 2.27 4.43
C THR A 291 -27.13 1.36 3.48
N VAL A 292 -25.80 1.30 3.63
CA VAL A 292 -24.93 0.48 2.77
C VAL A 292 -25.13 -1.02 3.00
N PHE A 293 -25.19 -1.46 4.26
CA PHE A 293 -25.26 -2.90 4.58
C PHE A 293 -26.69 -3.44 4.79
N ALA A 294 -27.65 -2.59 5.13
CA ALA A 294 -29.07 -2.93 5.31
C ALA A 294 -29.32 -4.20 6.15
N LEU A 295 -28.67 -4.30 7.32
CA LEU A 295 -28.78 -5.44 8.23
C LEU A 295 -30.21 -5.60 8.78
N ALA A 296 -30.62 -6.85 9.03
CA ALA A 296 -31.92 -7.14 9.63
C ALA A 296 -31.99 -6.74 11.12
N ASP A 297 -30.86 -6.86 11.83
CA ASP A 297 -30.66 -6.46 13.23
C ASP A 297 -29.42 -5.54 13.33
N PRO A 298 -29.56 -4.24 12.96
CA PRO A 298 -28.42 -3.31 12.96
C PRO A 298 -27.92 -3.06 14.38
N PRO A 299 -26.60 -2.84 14.57
CA PRO A 299 -26.04 -2.51 15.87
C PRO A 299 -26.52 -1.15 16.37
N SER A 300 -26.61 -1.02 17.70
CA SER A 300 -26.85 0.26 18.38
C SER A 300 -25.55 1.03 18.57
N LEU A 301 -25.60 2.36 18.47
CA LEU A 301 -24.48 3.25 18.74
C LEU A 301 -24.55 3.81 20.17
N ASP A 302 -23.49 3.65 20.95
CA ASP A 302 -23.32 4.23 22.29
C ASP A 302 -22.13 5.19 22.30
N LEU A 303 -22.41 6.48 22.49
CA LEU A 303 -21.41 7.56 22.55
C LEU A 303 -20.98 7.90 23.98
N SER A 304 -21.39 7.11 24.97
CA SER A 304 -21.01 7.31 26.38
C SER A 304 -19.66 6.68 26.75
N GLY A 305 -19.07 5.90 25.84
CA GLY A 305 -17.76 5.26 26.00
C GLY A 305 -17.74 3.82 25.46
N VAL A 306 -16.59 3.16 25.57
CA VAL A 306 -16.47 1.72 25.27
C VAL A 306 -17.03 0.86 26.42
N ASP A 307 -17.74 -0.23 26.08
CA ASP A 307 -18.29 -1.14 27.10
C ASP A 307 -17.20 -2.03 27.69
N ALA A 308 -16.69 -1.64 28.86
CA ALA A 308 -15.69 -2.39 29.61
C ALA A 308 -16.20 -3.73 30.19
N ALA A 309 -17.50 -4.00 30.13
CA ALA A 309 -18.14 -5.18 30.71
C ALA A 309 -18.72 -6.15 29.66
N CYS A 310 -18.35 -6.01 28.39
CA CYS A 310 -18.80 -6.92 27.34
C CYS A 310 -18.39 -8.38 27.67
N PRO A 311 -19.34 -9.33 27.72
CA PRO A 311 -19.06 -10.68 28.21
C PRO A 311 -18.35 -11.59 27.19
N ASP A 312 -18.34 -11.23 25.91
CA ASP A 312 -17.89 -12.07 24.80
C ASP A 312 -16.94 -11.37 23.81
N ALA A 313 -16.34 -10.24 24.22
CA ALA A 313 -15.27 -9.56 23.50
C ALA A 313 -14.40 -8.71 24.44
N GLU A 314 -13.12 -8.55 24.12
CA GLU A 314 -12.29 -7.55 24.80
C GLU A 314 -12.62 -6.12 24.33
N PRO A 315 -12.76 -5.15 25.25
CA PRO A 315 -12.98 -3.76 24.87
C PRO A 315 -11.80 -3.19 24.08
N THR A 316 -12.08 -2.64 22.90
CA THR A 316 -11.07 -1.99 22.05
C THR A 316 -11.32 -0.49 21.99
N GLU A 317 -10.31 0.32 22.33
CA GLU A 317 -10.39 1.78 22.27
C GLU A 317 -9.81 2.32 20.95
N PRO A 318 -10.31 3.46 20.43
CA PRO A 318 -11.44 4.25 20.95
C PRO A 318 -12.83 3.74 20.54
N VAL A 319 -12.93 2.70 19.72
CA VAL A 319 -14.23 2.14 19.26
C VAL A 319 -14.25 0.62 19.39
N SER A 320 -15.24 0.11 20.11
CA SER A 320 -15.43 -1.33 20.38
C SER A 320 -16.79 -1.82 19.88
N PHE A 321 -16.86 -3.09 19.47
CA PHE A 321 -18.13 -3.78 19.18
C PHE A 321 -18.36 -4.87 20.23
N CYS A 322 -19.50 -4.83 20.92
CA CYS A 322 -19.92 -5.89 21.83
C CYS A 322 -20.95 -6.83 21.16
N PRO A 323 -20.58 -8.09 20.84
CA PRO A 323 -21.48 -9.01 20.14
C PRO A 323 -22.73 -9.37 20.94
N ALA A 324 -22.61 -9.56 22.27
CA ALA A 324 -23.71 -9.95 23.14
C ALA A 324 -24.87 -8.95 23.19
N THR A 325 -24.58 -7.66 23.10
CA THR A 325 -25.58 -6.58 23.18
C THR A 325 -25.90 -5.96 21.82
N ASN A 326 -25.14 -6.30 20.78
CA ASN A 326 -25.20 -5.63 19.48
C ASN A 326 -24.93 -4.12 19.57
N THR A 327 -23.89 -3.73 20.31
CA THR A 327 -23.61 -2.31 20.58
C THR A 327 -22.20 -1.95 20.14
N ILE A 328 -22.07 -0.81 19.46
CA ILE A 328 -20.81 -0.15 19.14
C ILE A 328 -20.62 0.99 20.12
N GLY A 329 -19.65 0.84 21.02
CA GLY A 329 -19.29 1.85 22.01
C GLY A 329 -18.15 2.72 21.49
N VAL A 330 -18.27 4.04 21.67
CA VAL A 330 -17.31 5.04 21.19
C VAL A 330 -16.84 5.92 22.35
N ASP A 331 -15.53 5.94 22.62
CA ASP A 331 -14.90 7.02 23.37
C ASP A 331 -14.74 8.22 22.42
N LEU A 332 -15.71 9.14 22.47
CA LEU A 332 -15.77 10.26 21.54
C LEU A 332 -14.56 11.21 21.67
N PRO A 333 -14.08 11.59 22.87
CA PRO A 333 -12.84 12.35 23.01
C PRO A 333 -11.61 11.68 22.38
N ALA A 334 -11.39 10.39 22.64
CA ALA A 334 -10.24 9.66 22.09
C ALA A 334 -10.37 9.46 20.58
N LEU A 335 -11.59 9.23 20.07
CA LEU A 335 -11.86 9.19 18.64
C LEU A 335 -11.59 10.54 17.96
N ALA A 336 -11.96 11.65 18.62
CA ALA A 336 -11.69 12.98 18.10
C ALA A 336 -10.21 13.36 18.11
N GLU A 337 -9.42 12.85 19.07
CA GLU A 337 -7.96 12.97 19.04
C GLU A 337 -7.36 12.21 17.85
N ARG A 338 -7.85 11.00 17.58
CA ARG A 338 -7.44 10.20 16.42
C ARG A 338 -7.78 10.88 15.09
N GLY A 339 -8.90 11.59 15.02
CA GLY A 339 -9.38 12.28 13.84
C GLY A 339 -8.73 13.64 13.56
N GLN A 340 -7.64 14.00 14.25
CA GLN A 340 -6.98 15.29 14.04
C GLN A 340 -6.08 15.24 12.81
N SER A 341 -6.35 16.15 11.87
CA SER A 341 -5.52 16.33 10.69
C SER A 341 -4.12 16.82 11.04
N ASN A 342 -3.11 16.21 10.43
CA ASN A 342 -1.72 16.67 10.53
C ASN A 342 -1.24 17.44 9.29
N THR A 343 -2.12 17.70 8.34
CA THR A 343 -1.83 18.38 7.05
C THR A 343 -1.25 19.80 7.19
N GLY A 344 -1.29 20.40 8.39
CA GLY A 344 -0.67 21.71 8.70
C GLY A 344 0.66 21.67 9.49
N ASP A 345 1.04 20.51 10.03
CA ASP A 345 2.15 20.35 10.98
C ASP A 345 3.51 20.01 10.32
N ASP A 346 3.54 19.96 8.99
CA ASP A 346 4.70 19.56 8.19
C ASP A 346 5.57 20.72 7.71
N GLN A 347 5.30 21.94 8.19
CA GLN A 347 6.16 23.10 7.89
C GLN A 347 7.60 22.83 8.35
N GLY A 348 8.47 22.52 7.38
CA GLY A 348 9.90 22.26 7.58
C GLY A 348 10.28 20.79 7.77
N LYS A 349 9.36 19.82 7.63
CA LYS A 349 9.69 18.40 7.56
C LYS A 349 9.90 17.96 6.11
N ILE A 350 10.84 17.05 5.89
CA ILE A 350 11.07 16.44 4.56
C ILE A 350 10.00 15.40 4.25
N PHE A 351 9.44 14.75 5.28
CA PHE A 351 8.40 13.73 5.17
C PHE A 351 7.35 13.88 6.28
N SER A 352 6.09 13.60 5.96
CA SER A 352 5.05 13.29 6.95
C SER A 352 5.09 11.79 7.21
N ALA A 353 5.54 11.37 8.39
CA ALA A 353 5.67 9.95 8.71
C ALA A 353 4.32 9.22 8.78
N ASP A 354 3.27 9.94 9.15
CA ASP A 354 1.89 9.47 9.23
C ASP A 354 1.00 10.47 8.49
N VAL A 355 -0.09 9.98 7.89
CA VAL A 355 -1.21 10.80 7.38
C VAL A 355 -2.36 10.60 8.35
N THR A 356 -2.81 11.68 8.99
CA THR A 356 -3.95 11.64 9.89
C THR A 356 -4.95 12.72 9.50
N GLY A 357 -6.20 12.47 9.85
CA GLY A 357 -7.38 13.28 9.56
C GLY A 357 -8.63 12.57 10.07
N ASP A 358 -9.78 13.12 9.78
CA ASP A 358 -11.07 12.64 10.25
C ASP A 358 -11.36 11.18 9.86
N TYR A 359 -10.95 10.75 8.68
CA TYR A 359 -11.16 9.41 8.19
C TYR A 359 -10.30 8.37 8.91
N SER A 360 -9.19 8.79 9.53
CA SER A 360 -8.44 7.95 10.48
C SER A 360 -9.32 7.49 11.65
N ALA A 361 -10.32 8.29 12.05
CA ALA A 361 -11.32 7.95 13.04
C ALA A 361 -12.52 7.21 12.44
N TYR A 362 -13.09 7.71 11.34
CA TYR A 362 -14.30 7.16 10.77
C TYR A 362 -14.14 5.75 10.19
N VAL A 363 -12.98 5.41 9.61
CA VAL A 363 -12.69 4.05 9.15
C VAL A 363 -12.68 3.03 10.30
N LEU A 364 -12.36 3.47 11.52
CA LEU A 364 -12.40 2.61 12.70
C LEU A 364 -13.85 2.37 13.16
N VAL A 365 -14.72 3.37 13.09
CA VAL A 365 -16.17 3.19 13.33
C VAL A 365 -16.75 2.22 12.29
N ALA A 366 -16.40 2.40 11.01
CA ALA A 366 -16.76 1.49 9.93
C ALA A 366 -16.31 0.06 10.24
N SER A 367 -15.05 -0.14 10.64
CA SER A 367 -14.51 -1.45 11.00
C SER A 367 -15.28 -2.16 12.11
N ARG A 368 -15.81 -1.43 13.10
CA ARG A 368 -16.63 -2.04 14.17
C ARG A 368 -18.05 -2.33 13.70
N TYR A 369 -18.61 -1.48 12.83
CA TYR A 369 -19.85 -1.79 12.13
C TYR A 369 -19.74 -3.08 11.30
N THR A 370 -18.62 -3.28 10.61
CA THR A 370 -18.44 -4.48 9.77
C THR A 370 -18.31 -5.76 10.60
N LEU A 371 -17.93 -5.71 11.88
CA LEU A 371 -18.05 -6.87 12.77
C LEU A 371 -19.52 -7.26 13.03
N ALA A 372 -20.44 -6.30 13.10
CA ALA A 372 -21.87 -6.59 13.17
C ALA A 372 -22.38 -7.25 11.87
N VAL A 373 -21.89 -6.81 10.70
CA VAL A 373 -22.17 -7.44 9.40
C VAL A 373 -21.71 -8.90 9.37
N GLN A 374 -20.50 -9.17 9.87
CA GLN A 374 -19.95 -10.52 9.98
C GLN A 374 -20.76 -11.40 10.91
N ARG A 375 -21.22 -10.84 12.04
CA ARG A 375 -22.05 -11.53 13.03
C ARG A 375 -23.42 -11.90 12.46
N ASP A 376 -24.08 -10.98 11.76
CA ASP A 376 -25.36 -11.21 11.08
C ASP A 376 -25.25 -12.34 10.04
N SER A 377 -24.10 -12.42 9.37
CA SER A 377 -23.75 -13.48 8.41
C SER A 377 -23.30 -14.80 9.07
N GLY A 378 -23.30 -14.90 10.40
CA GLY A 378 -22.90 -16.08 11.15
C GLY A 378 -21.40 -16.42 11.05
N MET A 379 -20.57 -15.45 10.69
CA MET A 379 -19.13 -15.63 10.55
C MET A 379 -18.42 -15.47 11.90
N SER A 380 -17.23 -16.08 12.02
CA SER A 380 -16.36 -15.84 13.19
C SER A 380 -15.92 -14.38 13.23
N LEU A 381 -15.96 -13.80 14.42
CA LEU A 381 -15.55 -12.42 14.71
C LEU A 381 -14.13 -12.33 15.29
N SER A 382 -13.49 -13.46 15.54
CA SER A 382 -12.15 -13.55 16.12
C SER A 382 -11.16 -14.16 15.14
N GLY A 383 -9.90 -13.76 15.30
CA GLY A 383 -8.77 -14.22 14.54
C GLY A 383 -8.50 -13.45 13.24
N PRO A 384 -7.37 -13.79 12.58
CA PRO A 384 -6.83 -13.05 11.42
C PRO A 384 -7.80 -12.87 10.26
N LYS A 385 -8.62 -13.87 9.97
CA LYS A 385 -9.58 -13.79 8.86
C LYS A 385 -10.70 -12.80 9.17
N ALA A 386 -11.18 -12.74 10.41
CA ALA A 386 -12.18 -11.75 10.83
C ALA A 386 -11.61 -10.33 10.73
N ALA A 387 -10.35 -10.15 11.14
CA ALA A 387 -9.61 -8.89 11.03
C ALA A 387 -9.45 -8.40 9.58
N LEU A 388 -8.99 -9.27 8.67
CA LEU A 388 -8.87 -8.92 7.25
C LEU A 388 -10.23 -8.70 6.57
N ARG A 389 -11.25 -9.48 6.95
CA ARG A 389 -12.62 -9.28 6.46
C ARG A 389 -13.17 -7.93 6.92
N ALA A 390 -12.90 -7.53 8.17
CA ALA A 390 -13.29 -6.21 8.68
C ALA A 390 -12.65 -5.10 7.84
N ALA A 391 -11.35 -5.18 7.58
CA ALA A 391 -10.64 -4.23 6.72
C ALA A 391 -11.24 -4.17 5.30
N CYS A 392 -11.52 -5.32 4.69
CA CYS A 392 -12.12 -5.39 3.36
C CYS A 392 -13.51 -4.76 3.33
N LEU A 393 -14.38 -5.13 4.26
CA LEU A 393 -15.72 -4.54 4.33
C LEU A 393 -15.66 -3.04 4.66
N SER A 394 -14.69 -2.59 5.45
CA SER A 394 -14.42 -1.16 5.66
C SER A 394 -14.11 -0.46 4.34
N GLY A 395 -13.23 -1.03 3.51
CA GLY A 395 -12.96 -0.49 2.17
C GLY A 395 -14.18 -0.45 1.26
N ALA A 396 -15.04 -1.48 1.33
CA ALA A 396 -16.27 -1.53 0.56
C ALA A 396 -17.26 -0.42 0.96
N VAL A 397 -17.40 -0.13 2.26
CA VAL A 397 -18.24 0.97 2.72
C VAL A 397 -17.59 2.33 2.43
N THR A 398 -16.27 2.45 2.54
CA THR A 398 -15.53 3.65 2.12
C THR A 398 -15.85 4.02 0.67
N ALA A 399 -15.75 3.08 -0.27
CA ALA A 399 -16.10 3.33 -1.67
C ALA A 399 -17.61 3.61 -1.88
N ALA A 400 -18.48 3.04 -1.04
CA ALA A 400 -19.92 3.32 -1.09
C ALA A 400 -20.28 4.74 -0.64
N LEU A 401 -19.44 5.36 0.21
CA LEU A 401 -19.57 6.76 0.62
C LEU A 401 -19.00 7.75 -0.39
N SER A 402 -18.49 7.28 -1.54
CA SER A 402 -18.03 8.16 -2.60
C SER A 402 -19.23 8.84 -3.29
N PRO A 403 -19.23 10.17 -3.42
CA PRO A 403 -20.27 10.93 -4.11
C PRO A 403 -20.30 10.69 -5.62
N GLU A 404 -19.22 10.15 -6.18
CA GLU A 404 -19.13 9.74 -7.58
C GLU A 404 -19.68 8.33 -7.81
N ASN A 405 -20.00 7.58 -6.74
CA ASN A 405 -20.54 6.24 -6.83
C ASN A 405 -21.92 6.26 -7.51
N ALA A 406 -22.11 5.45 -8.55
CA ALA A 406 -23.39 5.36 -9.27
C ALA A 406 -24.57 4.88 -8.40
N ARG A 407 -24.30 4.36 -7.18
CA ARG A 407 -25.30 4.01 -6.15
C ARG A 407 -25.50 5.09 -5.08
N ALA A 408 -24.81 6.23 -5.18
CA ALA A 408 -24.92 7.35 -4.24
C ALA A 408 -26.35 7.92 -4.16
N ASP A 409 -27.14 7.82 -5.24
CA ASP A 409 -28.55 8.24 -5.24
C ASP A 409 -29.43 7.40 -4.29
N ASP A 410 -29.03 6.14 -4.01
CA ASP A 410 -29.71 5.24 -3.07
C ASP A 410 -29.13 5.35 -1.63
N VAL A 411 -27.89 5.85 -1.49
CA VAL A 411 -27.21 6.12 -0.22
C VAL A 411 -27.28 7.62 0.07
N ALA A 412 -28.47 8.10 0.42
CA ALA A 412 -28.68 9.49 0.86
C ALA A 412 -28.11 9.71 2.28
N GLY A 413 -26.78 9.58 2.42
CA GLY A 413 -26.04 9.90 3.64
C GLY A 413 -25.64 11.38 3.70
N PRO A 414 -25.61 12.01 4.88
CA PRO A 414 -25.14 13.40 5.05
C PRO A 414 -23.62 13.57 4.99
N VAL A 415 -22.84 12.48 4.95
CA VAL A 415 -21.37 12.47 4.98
C VAL A 415 -20.84 11.75 3.73
N TRP A 416 -19.87 12.37 3.06
CA TRP A 416 -19.26 11.88 1.82
C TRP A 416 -17.76 11.73 2.00
N LEU A 417 -17.16 10.81 1.24
CA LEU A 417 -15.72 10.63 1.18
C LEU A 417 -15.06 11.83 0.47
N SER A 418 -14.00 12.38 1.07
CA SER A 418 -13.17 13.45 0.52
C SER A 418 -11.88 12.90 -0.09
N PRO A 419 -11.23 13.65 -1.01
CA PRO A 419 -9.84 13.37 -1.38
C PRO A 419 -8.93 13.48 -0.15
N GLY A 420 -8.15 12.43 0.15
CA GLY A 420 -7.29 12.35 1.33
C GLY A 420 -7.70 11.25 2.32
N ASP A 421 -9.01 10.99 2.44
CA ASP A 421 -9.58 10.00 3.37
C ASP A 421 -9.02 8.59 3.18
N LEU A 422 -8.80 8.19 1.92
CA LEU A 422 -8.18 6.90 1.62
C LEU A 422 -6.72 6.85 2.07
N ASP A 423 -5.99 7.96 2.00
CA ASP A 423 -4.60 8.03 2.39
C ASP A 423 -4.46 7.92 3.92
N GLU A 424 -5.40 8.52 4.66
CA GLU A 424 -5.53 8.38 6.10
C GLU A 424 -5.88 6.94 6.51
N ALA A 425 -6.82 6.30 5.82
CA ALA A 425 -7.14 4.89 6.06
C ALA A 425 -5.91 3.99 5.85
N ILE A 426 -5.17 4.21 4.75
CA ILE A 426 -3.96 3.45 4.43
C ILE A 426 -2.86 3.69 5.49
N SER A 427 -2.66 4.94 5.90
CA SER A 427 -1.75 5.31 6.99
C SER A 427 -2.11 4.59 8.29
N GLY A 428 -3.38 4.63 8.72
CA GLY A 428 -3.88 3.91 9.88
C GLY A 428 -3.72 2.38 9.79
N LEU A 429 -3.91 1.81 8.60
CA LEU A 429 -3.71 0.38 8.33
C LEU A 429 -2.23 -0.04 8.38
N LEU A 430 -1.30 0.87 8.15
CA LEU A 430 0.14 0.61 8.23
C LEU A 430 0.70 0.90 9.63
N SER A 431 0.19 1.90 10.34
CA SER A 431 0.64 2.28 11.68
C SER A 431 0.15 1.29 12.76
N ASP A 432 -1.09 1.43 13.23
CA ASP A 432 -1.67 0.55 14.26
C ASP A 432 -2.44 -0.64 13.67
N GLY A 433 -3.05 -0.48 12.50
CA GLY A 433 -3.89 -1.49 11.84
C GLY A 433 -5.17 -1.84 12.58
N LEU A 434 -5.67 -0.96 13.46
CA LEU A 434 -6.83 -1.22 14.29
C LEU A 434 -8.11 -1.33 13.46
N ALA A 435 -8.21 -0.65 12.31
CA ALA A 435 -9.30 -0.84 11.34
C ALA A 435 -9.25 -2.20 10.62
N ALA A 436 -8.17 -2.97 10.82
CA ALA A 436 -7.98 -4.34 10.37
C ALA A 436 -7.72 -5.25 11.57
N SER A 437 -8.63 -5.20 12.55
CA SER A 437 -8.58 -6.06 13.73
C SER A 437 -9.88 -6.83 13.95
N ASP A 438 -9.77 -7.94 14.64
CA ASP A 438 -10.91 -8.75 15.06
C ASP A 438 -11.67 -8.08 16.23
N VAL A 439 -12.69 -8.76 16.76
CA VAL A 439 -13.52 -8.21 17.84
C VAL A 439 -12.75 -7.91 19.12
N ASP A 440 -11.64 -8.61 19.35
CA ASP A 440 -10.77 -8.46 20.52
C ASP A 440 -9.58 -7.51 20.25
N GLY A 441 -9.55 -6.86 19.08
CA GLY A 441 -8.49 -5.91 18.71
C GLY A 441 -7.22 -6.55 18.16
N ASN A 442 -7.20 -7.86 17.93
CA ASN A 442 -6.04 -8.53 17.34
C ASN A 442 -5.97 -8.26 15.84
N THR A 443 -4.80 -7.83 15.37
CA THR A 443 -4.53 -7.55 13.95
C THR A 443 -3.59 -8.60 13.34
N VAL A 444 -3.51 -8.62 12.01
CA VAL A 444 -2.49 -9.42 11.33
C VAL A 444 -1.13 -8.70 11.34
N PRO A 445 0.00 -9.42 11.45
CA PRO A 445 1.32 -8.78 11.55
C PRO A 445 1.75 -7.95 10.34
N SER A 446 1.20 -8.25 9.15
CA SER A 446 1.62 -7.61 7.90
C SER A 446 0.70 -6.48 7.51
N GLY A 447 1.20 -5.24 7.54
CA GLY A 447 0.49 -4.08 7.01
C GLY A 447 0.14 -4.20 5.53
N PHE A 448 0.95 -4.90 4.75
CA PHE A 448 0.63 -5.23 3.36
C PHE A 448 -0.70 -5.98 3.27
N SER A 449 -0.93 -6.99 4.12
CA SER A 449 -2.17 -7.78 4.11
C SER A 449 -3.37 -6.94 4.55
N ARG A 450 -3.18 -6.05 5.52
CA ARG A 450 -4.23 -5.12 6.00
C ARG A 450 -4.67 -4.17 4.88
N VAL A 451 -3.71 -3.55 4.21
CA VAL A 451 -3.95 -2.64 3.08
C VAL A 451 -4.54 -3.38 1.88
N ASP A 452 -4.03 -4.56 1.53
CA ASP A 452 -4.56 -5.32 0.39
C ASP A 452 -6.01 -5.78 0.62
N ALA A 453 -6.36 -6.13 1.86
CA ALA A 453 -7.74 -6.43 2.23
C ALA A 453 -8.64 -5.21 2.05
N PHE A 454 -8.26 -4.05 2.61
CA PHE A 454 -8.99 -2.80 2.45
C PHE A 454 -9.15 -2.41 0.98
N ARG A 455 -8.07 -2.45 0.20
CA ARG A 455 -8.06 -2.19 -1.25
C ARG A 455 -9.00 -3.13 -2.01
N THR A 456 -9.06 -4.41 -1.65
CA THR A 456 -9.99 -5.38 -2.25
C THR A 456 -11.44 -4.92 -2.08
N GLY A 457 -11.78 -4.38 -0.90
CA GLY A 457 -13.08 -3.80 -0.64
C GLY A 457 -13.35 -2.53 -1.43
N VAL A 458 -12.38 -1.62 -1.47
CA VAL A 458 -12.50 -0.36 -2.21
C VAL A 458 -12.75 -0.61 -3.71
N LEU A 459 -12.00 -1.52 -4.31
CA LEU A 459 -12.05 -1.77 -5.76
C LEU A 459 -13.10 -2.81 -6.17
N GLY A 460 -13.42 -3.78 -5.30
CA GLY A 460 -14.29 -4.92 -5.61
C GLY A 460 -15.62 -4.95 -4.86
N GLY A 461 -15.79 -4.08 -3.86
CA GLY A 461 -16.97 -4.04 -2.99
C GLY A 461 -17.15 -5.28 -2.12
N GLN A 462 -18.30 -5.35 -1.45
CA GLN A 462 -18.62 -6.42 -0.50
C GLN A 462 -18.57 -7.83 -1.11
N GLN A 463 -18.98 -7.99 -2.38
CA GLN A 463 -18.99 -9.30 -3.03
C GLN A 463 -17.59 -9.93 -3.09
N GLU A 464 -16.56 -9.12 -3.36
CA GLU A 464 -15.19 -9.60 -3.42
C GLU A 464 -14.69 -9.97 -2.01
N CYS A 465 -15.03 -9.18 -0.99
CA CYS A 465 -14.75 -9.49 0.41
C CYS A 465 -15.36 -10.84 0.84
N ASP A 466 -16.64 -11.05 0.51
CA ASP A 466 -17.38 -12.28 0.81
C ASP A 466 -16.87 -13.49 0.02
N GLY A 467 -16.22 -13.28 -1.13
CA GLY A 467 -15.58 -14.35 -1.89
C GLY A 467 -14.24 -14.74 -1.28
N ARG A 468 -13.44 -13.74 -0.90
CA ARG A 468 -12.05 -13.87 -0.49
C ARG A 468 -11.86 -14.29 0.96
N TYR A 469 -12.71 -13.81 1.86
CA TYR A 469 -12.56 -14.02 3.30
C TYR A 469 -13.68 -14.88 3.91
N ARG A 470 -14.15 -15.94 3.26
CA ARG A 470 -15.20 -16.82 3.84
C ARG A 470 -14.78 -17.54 5.11
#